data_AF-A0A059WPJ0-F1
#
_entry.id   AF-A0A059WPJ0-F1
#
_cell.length_a   1.000
_cell.length_b   1.000
_cell.length_c   1.000
_cell.angle_alpha   90.00
_cell.angle_beta   90.00
_cell.angle_gamma   90.00
#
_symmetry.space_group_name_H-M   'P 1'
#
loop_
_entity.id
_entity.type
_entity.pdbx_description
1 polymer ?
#
loop_
_entity_poly.entity_id
_entity_poly.type
_entity_poly.pdbx_seq_one_letter_code
_entity_poly.pdbx_strand_id
1 'polypeptide(L)'
;MKWFKSKPRNRRRERDHLLDVKLRSQQLRSARFRFGGIACTFLFIATLVVFVIWRGGEFLLDRFLYENESFTIQNIQVKTDGVLDIARIQGWAMIKPKQNLLSLDLVKVKRDLELLPVLREASVERILPNTLNITVYERTPIAQIPTLRLRQGGGYEQVIYHIDESGFIFQPLDPRFRAKPVETTPEQLPIISGVDARELRPGRKVESRQMLGTLQLINEFEH
;
A
#
# COMPACT_ATOMS: atom_id res chain seq x y z
N MET A 1 5.54 106.25 -9.34
CA MET A 1 4.41 106.79 -10.12
C MET A 1 3.25 105.79 -10.02
N LYS A 2 2.38 105.92 -9.00
CA LYS A 2 0.96 106.33 -9.10
C LYS A 2 0.20 105.64 -10.24
N TRP A 3 -0.71 104.70 -9.93
CA TRP A 3 -2.17 104.92 -9.78
C TRP A 3 -2.87 104.28 -10.98
N PHE A 4 -3.75 103.28 -10.85
CA PHE A 4 -5.16 103.31 -10.39
C PHE A 4 -5.72 101.89 -10.71
N LYS A 5 -6.79 101.32 -10.17
CA LYS A 5 -7.78 101.62 -9.13
C LYS A 5 -8.47 100.27 -8.84
N SER A 6 -8.58 99.90 -7.56
CA SER A 6 -9.48 98.85 -7.10
C SER A 6 -10.94 99.30 -7.28
N LYS A 7 -11.83 98.39 -7.67
CA LYS A 7 -13.28 98.57 -7.58
C LYS A 7 -13.85 97.41 -6.75
N PRO A 8 -14.25 97.62 -5.49
CA PRO A 8 -14.96 96.61 -4.74
C PRO A 8 -16.44 96.73 -5.11
N ARG A 9 -17.02 95.67 -5.65
CA ARG A 9 -18.48 95.58 -5.78
C ARG A 9 -18.97 94.32 -5.09
N ASN A 10 -19.06 94.46 -3.78
CA ASN A 10 -19.79 93.55 -2.91
C ASN A 10 -21.29 93.61 -3.24
N ARG A 11 -22.00 92.54 -2.86
CA ARG A 11 -23.46 92.43 -2.66
C ARG A 11 -24.28 91.83 -3.81
N ARG A 12 -24.38 90.50 -3.77
CA ARG A 12 -25.66 89.82 -3.48
C ARG A 12 -25.39 88.42 -2.95
N ARG A 13 -25.81 88.18 -1.70
CA ARG A 13 -26.02 86.85 -1.14
C ARG A 13 -27.16 86.22 -1.92
N GLU A 14 -26.87 85.25 -2.75
CA GLU A 14 -27.86 84.28 -3.19
C GLU A 14 -27.53 82.98 -2.47
N ARG A 15 -28.43 82.59 -1.58
CA ARG A 15 -28.38 81.30 -0.91
C ARG A 15 -28.70 80.27 -1.98
N ASP A 16 -27.68 79.67 -2.57
CA ASP A 16 -27.90 78.50 -3.40
C ASP A 16 -28.07 77.30 -2.46
N HIS A 17 -29.31 77.13 -2.01
CA HIS A 17 -29.81 75.89 -1.44
C HIS A 17 -29.95 74.89 -2.58
N LEU A 18 -28.83 74.37 -3.07
CA LEU A 18 -28.86 73.21 -3.94
C LEU A 18 -28.99 72.00 -3.03
N LEU A 19 -30.22 71.49 -3.00
CA LEU A 19 -30.58 70.20 -2.42
C LEU A 19 -29.51 69.18 -2.79
N ASP A 20 -28.85 68.62 -1.78
CA ASP A 20 -28.12 67.37 -1.90
C ASP A 20 -29.17 66.26 -2.13
N VAL A 21 -29.69 66.22 -3.35
CA VAL A 21 -30.49 65.11 -3.81
C VAL A 21 -29.49 63.97 -3.88
N LYS A 22 -29.63 63.02 -2.94
CA LYS A 22 -29.10 61.66 -3.07
C LYS A 22 -29.54 61.08 -4.41
N LEU A 23 -28.83 61.45 -5.46
CA LEU A 23 -28.95 60.85 -6.76
C LEU A 23 -28.35 59.45 -6.58
N ARG A 24 -29.27 58.50 -6.47
CA ARG A 24 -29.07 57.14 -6.93
C ARG A 24 -28.16 56.26 -6.06
N SER A 25 -28.68 55.91 -4.88
CA SER A 25 -28.28 54.69 -4.14
C SER A 25 -28.43 53.39 -4.95
N GLN A 26 -29.02 53.44 -6.16
CA GLN A 26 -29.11 52.32 -7.10
C GLN A 26 -27.82 52.04 -7.91
N GLN A 27 -26.86 52.97 -8.01
CA GLN A 27 -25.66 52.76 -8.85
C GLN A 27 -24.50 52.04 -8.13
N LEU A 28 -24.50 51.98 -6.80
CA LEU A 28 -23.47 51.25 -6.03
C LEU A 28 -23.82 49.76 -5.80
N ARG A 29 -25.11 49.39 -5.86
CA ARG A 29 -25.54 47.98 -5.80
C ARG A 29 -25.17 47.23 -7.08
N SER A 30 -25.35 47.84 -8.25
CA SER A 30 -25.06 47.21 -9.55
C SER A 30 -23.57 46.97 -9.77
N ALA A 31 -22.68 47.85 -9.28
CA ALA A 31 -21.24 47.63 -9.33
C ALA A 31 -20.81 46.42 -8.47
N ARG A 32 -21.35 46.27 -7.25
CA ARG A 32 -21.04 45.13 -6.36
C ARG A 32 -21.52 43.78 -6.93
N PHE A 33 -22.70 43.74 -7.56
CA PHE A 33 -23.16 42.54 -8.26
C PHE A 33 -22.33 42.24 -9.53
N ARG A 34 -21.84 43.26 -10.25
CA ARG A 34 -20.95 43.08 -11.42
C ARG A 34 -19.56 42.57 -11.01
N PHE A 35 -18.95 43.14 -9.97
CA PHE A 35 -17.67 42.64 -9.45
C PHE A 35 -17.81 41.25 -8.82
N GLY A 36 -18.92 40.97 -8.13
CA GLY A 36 -19.22 39.61 -7.63
C GLY A 36 -19.40 38.60 -8.76
N GLY A 37 -20.11 38.97 -9.83
CA GLY A 37 -20.27 38.13 -11.02
C GLY A 37 -18.95 37.82 -11.72
N ILE A 38 -18.07 38.83 -11.85
CA ILE A 38 -16.71 38.68 -12.40
C ILE A 38 -15.85 37.76 -11.52
N ALA A 39 -15.86 37.96 -10.20
CA ALA A 39 -15.13 37.12 -9.27
C ALA A 39 -15.61 35.65 -9.31
N CYS A 40 -16.93 35.42 -9.38
CA CYS A 40 -17.48 34.07 -9.53
C CYS A 40 -17.10 33.42 -10.87
N THR A 41 -17.04 34.18 -11.97
CA THR A 41 -16.59 33.64 -13.26
C THR A 41 -15.11 33.28 -13.22
N PHE A 42 -14.26 34.11 -12.62
CA PHE A 42 -12.85 33.78 -12.42
C PHE A 42 -12.65 32.54 -11.56
N LEU A 43 -13.37 32.41 -10.45
CA LEU A 43 -13.33 31.20 -9.62
C LEU A 43 -13.80 29.98 -10.38
N PHE A 44 -14.89 30.08 -11.14
CA PHE A 44 -15.40 28.98 -11.96
C PHE A 44 -14.38 28.55 -13.02
N ILE A 45 -13.77 29.49 -13.74
CA ILE A 45 -12.71 29.21 -14.72
C ILE A 45 -11.51 28.56 -14.05
N ALA A 46 -11.07 29.08 -12.90
CA ALA A 46 -9.95 28.51 -12.16
C ALA A 46 -10.24 27.06 -11.74
N THR A 47 -11.44 26.78 -11.22
CA THR A 47 -11.85 25.41 -10.87
C THR A 47 -11.92 24.50 -12.09
N LEU A 48 -12.38 25.01 -13.23
CA LEU A 48 -12.47 24.26 -14.49
C LEU A 48 -11.07 23.94 -15.02
N VAL A 49 -10.15 24.90 -15.00
CA VAL A 49 -8.75 24.69 -15.41
C VAL A 49 -8.07 23.65 -14.53
N VAL A 50 -8.23 23.74 -13.21
CA VAL A 50 -7.70 22.72 -12.27
C VAL A 50 -8.31 21.34 -12.57
N PHE A 51 -9.62 21.27 -12.81
CA PHE A 51 -10.30 20.02 -13.15
C PHE A 51 -9.80 19.42 -14.48
N VAL A 52 -9.61 20.24 -15.51
CA VAL A 52 -9.09 19.80 -16.82
C VAL A 52 -7.65 19.36 -16.72
N ILE A 53 -6.80 20.06 -15.96
CA ILE A 53 -5.41 19.64 -15.73
C ILE A 53 -5.37 18.31 -14.98
N TRP A 54 -6.20 18.14 -13.95
CA TRP A 54 -6.30 16.88 -13.21
C TRP A 54 -6.75 15.74 -14.13
N ARG A 55 -7.91 15.87 -14.78
CA ARG A 55 -8.48 14.82 -15.63
C ARG A 55 -7.65 14.54 -16.89
N GLY A 56 -7.09 15.59 -17.49
CA GLY A 56 -6.19 15.46 -18.63
C GLY A 56 -4.87 14.79 -18.25
N GLY A 57 -4.34 15.10 -17.07
CA GLY A 57 -3.15 14.45 -16.52
C GLY A 57 -3.35 12.96 -16.28
N GLU A 58 -4.44 12.57 -15.59
CA GLU A 58 -4.80 11.17 -15.38
C GLU A 58 -4.93 10.42 -16.72
N PHE A 59 -5.67 10.98 -17.68
CA PHE A 59 -5.87 10.36 -19.00
C PHE A 59 -4.56 10.17 -19.78
N LEU A 60 -3.67 11.16 -19.75
CA LEU A 60 -2.36 11.06 -20.41
C LEU A 60 -1.46 10.02 -19.74
N LEU A 61 -1.43 9.95 -18.41
CA LEU A 61 -0.66 8.95 -17.68
C LEU A 61 -1.19 7.54 -17.95
N ASP A 62 -2.52 7.36 -17.94
CA ASP A 62 -3.18 6.10 -18.29
C ASP A 62 -2.76 5.62 -19.69
N ARG A 63 -2.87 6.50 -20.68
CA ARG A 63 -2.56 6.15 -22.08
C ARG A 63 -1.08 5.91 -22.34
N PHE A 64 -0.18 6.69 -21.75
CA PHE A 64 1.26 6.65 -22.07
C PHE A 64 2.10 5.76 -21.16
N LEU A 65 1.71 5.57 -19.90
CA LEU A 65 2.47 4.79 -18.93
C LEU A 65 1.76 3.47 -18.58
N TYR A 66 0.45 3.50 -18.33
CA TYR A 66 -0.30 2.34 -17.87
C TYR A 66 -0.83 1.44 -19.00
N GLU A 67 -0.98 1.94 -20.23
CA GLU A 67 -1.34 1.12 -21.40
C GLU A 67 -0.15 0.76 -22.30
N ASN A 68 1.04 1.23 -21.97
CA ASN A 68 2.21 1.00 -22.82
C ASN A 68 2.70 -0.45 -22.70
N GLU A 69 2.68 -1.16 -23.83
CA GLU A 69 3.11 -2.56 -23.94
C GLU A 69 4.57 -2.77 -23.47
N SER A 70 5.39 -1.72 -23.47
CA SER A 70 6.78 -1.76 -23.01
C SER A 70 6.92 -2.10 -21.51
N PHE A 71 5.91 -1.80 -20.68
CA PHE A 71 5.90 -2.10 -19.24
C PHE A 71 5.15 -3.39 -18.90
N THR A 72 4.82 -4.19 -19.92
CA THR A 72 4.19 -5.48 -19.73
C THR A 72 5.17 -6.45 -19.07
N ILE A 73 4.73 -7.17 -18.04
CA ILE A 73 5.55 -8.21 -17.39
C ILE A 73 5.83 -9.32 -18.40
N GLN A 74 7.10 -9.44 -18.78
CA GLN A 74 7.59 -10.49 -19.68
C GLN A 74 8.42 -11.52 -18.93
N ASN A 75 9.23 -11.07 -17.98
CA ASN A 75 10.13 -11.93 -17.22
C ASN A 75 9.81 -11.85 -15.73
N ILE A 76 9.56 -13.00 -15.11
CA ILE A 76 9.40 -13.14 -13.66
C ILE A 76 10.60 -13.92 -13.14
N GLN A 77 11.52 -13.20 -12.50
CA GLN A 77 12.67 -13.80 -11.84
C GLN A 77 12.28 -14.13 -10.41
N VAL A 78 12.39 -15.40 -10.04
CA VAL A 78 12.12 -15.84 -8.68
C VAL A 78 13.38 -16.43 -8.09
N LYS A 79 13.73 -15.98 -6.88
CA LYS A 79 14.85 -16.48 -6.10
C LYS A 79 14.32 -17.03 -4.77
N THR A 80 14.77 -18.21 -4.40
CA THR A 80 14.49 -18.85 -3.11
C THR A 80 15.77 -19.37 -2.51
N ASP A 81 15.89 -19.34 -1.20
CA ASP A 81 17.03 -19.85 -0.43
C ASP A 81 16.89 -21.33 -0.03
N GLY A 82 15.67 -21.88 -0.11
CA GLY A 82 15.37 -23.24 0.31
C GLY A 82 15.09 -24.22 -0.83
N VAL A 83 14.10 -25.09 -0.60
CA VAL A 83 13.79 -26.24 -1.46
C VAL A 83 12.50 -26.06 -2.26
N LEU A 84 11.84 -24.91 -2.15
CA LEU A 84 10.55 -24.64 -2.78
C LEU A 84 10.67 -24.51 -4.30
N ASP A 85 9.69 -25.06 -5.01
CA ASP A 85 9.62 -24.97 -6.46
C ASP A 85 9.24 -23.54 -6.93
N ILE A 86 10.02 -23.04 -7.90
CA ILE A 86 9.86 -21.71 -8.47
C ILE A 86 8.47 -21.55 -9.11
N ALA A 87 7.99 -22.56 -9.83
CA ALA A 87 6.68 -22.50 -10.48
C ALA A 87 5.55 -22.38 -9.46
N ARG A 88 5.72 -22.98 -8.27
CA ARG A 88 4.76 -22.87 -7.17
C ARG A 88 4.69 -21.46 -6.60
N ILE A 89 5.85 -20.83 -6.36
CA ILE A 89 5.94 -19.44 -5.88
C ILE A 89 5.27 -18.48 -6.88
N GLN A 90 5.51 -18.67 -8.17
CA GLN A 90 4.84 -17.89 -9.23
C GLN A 90 3.31 -18.07 -9.18
N GLY A 91 2.84 -19.30 -8.96
CA GLY A 91 1.43 -19.60 -8.80
C GLY A 91 0.79 -18.90 -7.59
N TRP A 92 1.50 -18.85 -6.46
CA TRP A 92 1.02 -18.16 -5.24
C TRP A 92 1.02 -16.64 -5.37
N ALA A 93 1.99 -16.07 -6.09
CA ALA A 93 2.03 -14.64 -6.36
C ALA A 93 0.82 -14.17 -7.20
N MET A 94 0.08 -15.09 -7.85
CA MET A 94 -1.15 -14.81 -8.60
C MET A 94 -0.95 -13.76 -9.73
N ILE A 95 0.27 -13.63 -10.23
CA ILE A 95 0.61 -12.66 -11.28
C ILE A 95 0.22 -13.26 -12.63
N LYS A 96 -0.65 -12.55 -13.35
CA LYS A 96 -1.04 -12.97 -14.70
C LYS A 96 0.06 -12.56 -15.69
N PRO A 97 0.44 -13.43 -16.64
CA PRO A 97 1.30 -13.01 -17.73
C PRO A 97 0.61 -11.89 -18.51
N LYS A 98 1.40 -10.95 -19.03
CA LYS A 98 0.93 -9.77 -19.77
C LYS A 98 0.23 -8.67 -18.97
N GLN A 99 0.33 -8.68 -17.63
CA GLN A 99 -0.12 -7.55 -16.82
C GLN A 99 0.90 -6.39 -16.87
N ASN A 100 0.46 -5.13 -16.74
CA ASN A 100 1.37 -4.00 -16.68
C ASN A 100 2.08 -3.92 -15.30
N LEU A 101 3.42 -3.93 -15.32
CA LEU A 101 4.31 -3.88 -14.17
C LEU A 101 4.11 -2.64 -13.29
N LEU A 102 3.83 -1.47 -13.89
CA LEU A 102 3.61 -0.21 -13.16
C LEU A 102 2.27 -0.20 -12.41
N SER A 103 1.26 -0.82 -13.00
CA SER A 103 -0.09 -0.93 -12.39
C SER A 103 -0.20 -2.02 -11.32
N LEU A 104 0.73 -2.97 -11.28
CA LEU A 104 0.70 -4.12 -10.37
C LEU A 104 0.90 -3.67 -8.92
N ASP A 105 0.00 -3.98 -8.00
CA ASP A 105 0.19 -3.68 -6.58
C ASP A 105 1.22 -4.64 -5.95
N LEU A 106 2.47 -4.19 -5.81
CA LEU A 106 3.55 -4.97 -5.20
C LEU A 106 3.30 -5.24 -3.71
N VAL A 107 2.66 -4.30 -3.00
CA VAL A 107 2.43 -4.42 -1.56
C VAL A 107 1.44 -5.55 -1.32
N LYS A 108 0.41 -5.65 -2.17
CA LYS A 108 -0.52 -6.76 -2.15
C LYS A 108 0.18 -8.09 -2.45
N VAL A 109 0.97 -8.18 -3.52
CA VAL A 109 1.70 -9.42 -3.86
C VAL A 109 2.63 -9.85 -2.74
N LYS A 110 3.39 -8.91 -2.17
CA LYS A 110 4.25 -9.16 -1.01
C LYS A 110 3.43 -9.71 0.17
N ARG A 111 2.35 -9.04 0.54
CA ARG A 111 1.48 -9.47 1.64
C ARG A 111 0.89 -10.85 1.41
N ASP A 112 0.40 -11.13 0.20
CA ASP A 112 -0.21 -12.41 -0.15
C ASP A 112 0.81 -13.56 -0.06
N LEU A 113 2.08 -13.30 -0.42
CA LEU A 113 3.17 -14.25 -0.21
C LEU A 113 3.51 -14.43 1.28
N GLU A 114 3.61 -13.34 2.06
CA GLU A 114 3.89 -13.39 3.50
C GLU A 114 2.79 -14.06 4.35
N LEU A 115 1.57 -14.16 3.81
CA LEU A 115 0.48 -14.91 4.46
C LEU A 115 0.74 -16.43 4.45
N LEU A 116 1.63 -16.93 3.60
CA LEU A 116 1.97 -18.35 3.54
C LEU A 116 2.84 -18.74 4.75
N PRO A 117 2.42 -19.69 5.60
CA PRO A 117 3.18 -20.06 6.81
C PRO A 117 4.58 -20.60 6.53
N VAL A 118 4.80 -21.15 5.33
CA VAL A 118 6.07 -21.70 4.85
C VAL A 118 7.12 -20.61 4.62
N LEU A 119 6.68 -19.39 4.31
CA LEU A 119 7.58 -18.28 4.03
C LEU A 119 7.84 -17.47 5.30
N ARG A 120 9.11 -17.11 5.52
CA ARG A 120 9.53 -16.19 6.57
C ARG A 120 9.29 -14.75 6.13
N GLU A 121 9.72 -14.43 4.92
CA GLU A 121 9.68 -13.10 4.34
C GLU A 121 9.62 -13.17 2.81
N ALA A 122 9.02 -12.15 2.19
CA ALA A 122 9.04 -11.97 0.74
C ALA A 122 9.45 -10.53 0.38
N SER A 123 10.36 -10.39 -0.58
CA SER A 123 10.67 -9.13 -1.26
C SER A 123 10.19 -9.18 -2.70
N VAL A 124 9.47 -8.15 -3.12
CA VAL A 124 8.94 -8.01 -4.47
C VAL A 124 9.38 -6.66 -5.02
N GLU A 125 10.20 -6.71 -6.07
CA GLU A 125 10.82 -5.53 -6.65
C GLU A 125 10.55 -5.47 -8.15
N ARG A 126 10.39 -4.24 -8.67
CA ARG A 126 10.26 -4.00 -10.11
C ARG A 126 11.61 -3.64 -10.68
N ILE A 127 12.02 -4.36 -11.71
CA ILE A 127 13.19 -4.05 -12.52
C ILE A 127 12.67 -3.60 -13.88
N LEU A 128 12.63 -2.28 -14.09
CA LEU A 128 12.16 -1.70 -15.34
C LEU A 128 13.02 -2.16 -16.52
N PRO A 129 12.45 -2.29 -17.73
CA PRO A 129 11.07 -1.96 -18.06
C PRO A 129 10.03 -3.08 -17.81
N ASN A 130 10.42 -4.35 -17.84
CA ASN A 130 9.48 -5.48 -18.03
C ASN A 130 9.72 -6.67 -17.09
N THR A 131 10.57 -6.53 -16.08
CA THR A 131 11.00 -7.63 -15.21
C THR A 131 10.49 -7.44 -13.79
N LEU A 132 9.90 -8.48 -13.23
CA LEU A 132 9.54 -8.55 -11.81
C LEU A 132 10.50 -9.50 -11.10
N ASN A 133 11.14 -9.01 -10.05
CA ASN A 133 12.02 -9.81 -9.20
C ASN A 133 11.29 -10.14 -7.90
N ILE A 134 11.15 -11.44 -7.62
CA ILE A 134 10.53 -11.96 -6.39
C ILE A 134 11.61 -12.74 -5.66
N THR A 135 12.00 -12.27 -4.48
CA THR A 135 12.92 -13.00 -3.60
C THR A 135 12.12 -13.46 -2.39
N VAL A 136 12.08 -14.76 -2.15
CA VAL A 136 11.39 -15.35 -1.00
C VAL A 136 12.40 -16.05 -0.11
N TYR A 137 12.21 -15.90 1.19
CA TYR A 137 13.00 -16.55 2.22
C TYR A 137 12.14 -17.61 2.91
N GLU A 138 12.51 -18.87 2.76
CA GLU A 138 11.81 -20.00 3.33
C GLU A 138 12.08 -20.10 4.83
N ARG A 139 11.05 -20.51 5.58
CA ARG A 139 11.14 -20.69 7.03
C ARG A 139 11.80 -22.03 7.34
N THR A 140 12.84 -22.01 8.15
CA THR A 140 13.62 -23.19 8.55
C THR A 140 13.05 -23.77 9.86
N PRO A 141 12.67 -25.05 9.89
CA PRO A 141 12.20 -25.68 11.10
C PRO A 141 13.37 -26.04 12.02
N ILE A 142 13.24 -25.79 13.33
CA ILE A 142 14.23 -26.21 14.34
C ILE A 142 13.72 -27.36 15.21
N ALA A 143 12.41 -27.60 15.23
CA ALA A 143 11.81 -28.69 16.01
C ALA A 143 10.45 -29.14 15.43
N GLN A 144 10.05 -30.35 15.81
CA GLN A 144 8.76 -30.95 15.47
C GLN A 144 7.88 -31.12 16.71
N ILE A 145 6.58 -30.89 16.54
CA ILE A 145 5.57 -31.01 17.59
C ILE A 145 4.48 -31.96 17.09
N PRO A 146 4.61 -33.28 17.35
CA PRO A 146 3.55 -34.23 17.06
C PRO A 146 2.39 -34.03 18.04
N THR A 147 1.19 -33.78 17.52
CA THR A 147 -0.02 -33.62 18.32
C THR A 147 -1.18 -34.43 17.77
N LEU A 148 -2.14 -34.74 18.62
CA LEU A 148 -3.42 -35.34 18.21
C LEU A 148 -4.45 -34.23 18.01
N ARG A 149 -5.04 -34.16 16.83
CA ARG A 149 -6.12 -33.24 16.49
C ARG A 149 -7.42 -34.02 16.27
N LEU A 150 -8.53 -33.48 16.78
CA LEU A 150 -9.85 -34.06 16.53
C LEU A 150 -10.27 -33.79 15.08
N ARG A 151 -10.66 -34.85 14.36
CA ARG A 151 -11.19 -34.76 12.99
C ARG A 151 -12.65 -34.32 13.02
N GLN A 152 -13.09 -33.57 12.01
CA GLN A 152 -14.48 -33.06 11.90
C GLN A 152 -15.57 -34.13 11.69
N GLY A 153 -15.25 -35.42 11.81
CA GLY A 153 -16.19 -36.55 11.78
C GLY A 153 -16.03 -37.51 12.96
N GLY A 154 -15.35 -37.08 14.03
CA GLY A 154 -14.93 -37.96 15.13
C GLY A 154 -13.59 -38.64 14.84
N GLY A 155 -12.92 -39.07 15.91
CA GLY A 155 -11.58 -39.67 15.85
C GLY A 155 -10.43 -38.66 16.00
N TYR A 156 -9.26 -39.19 16.32
CA TYR A 156 -8.02 -38.43 16.48
C TYR A 156 -7.10 -38.68 15.28
N GLU A 157 -6.53 -37.62 14.75
CA GLU A 157 -5.52 -37.66 13.70
C GLU A 157 -4.21 -37.10 14.24
N GLN A 158 -3.12 -37.83 14.02
CA GLN A 158 -1.79 -37.34 14.36
C GLN A 158 -1.35 -36.33 13.32
N VAL A 159 -1.08 -35.10 13.76
CA VAL A 159 -0.59 -33.99 12.94
C VAL A 159 0.76 -33.57 13.48
N ILE A 160 1.72 -33.36 12.58
CA ILE A 160 3.04 -32.85 12.93
C ILE A 160 3.06 -31.37 12.59
N TYR A 161 3.40 -30.54 13.57
CA TYR A 161 3.70 -29.13 13.36
C TYR A 161 5.20 -28.91 13.44
N HIS A 162 5.70 -27.97 12.64
CA HIS A 162 7.07 -27.46 12.75
C HIS A 162 7.05 -26.10 13.44
N ILE A 163 8.14 -25.80 14.12
CA ILE A 163 8.37 -24.49 14.74
C ILE A 163 9.74 -23.96 14.32
N ASP A 164 9.82 -22.66 14.07
CA ASP A 164 11.07 -21.98 13.76
C ASP A 164 11.74 -21.36 15.01
N GLU A 165 12.94 -20.82 14.82
CA GLU A 165 13.70 -20.07 15.84
C GLU A 165 12.91 -18.94 16.50
N SER A 166 11.97 -18.34 15.76
CA SER A 166 11.16 -17.21 16.23
C SER A 166 9.89 -17.64 16.98
N GLY A 167 9.68 -18.96 17.12
CA GLY A 167 8.49 -19.56 17.71
C GLY A 167 7.27 -19.56 16.81
N PHE A 168 7.42 -19.40 15.50
CA PHE A 168 6.34 -19.43 14.52
C PHE A 168 5.98 -20.87 14.15
N ILE A 169 4.69 -21.21 14.26
CA ILE A 169 4.20 -22.56 13.97
C ILE A 169 3.75 -22.65 12.52
N PHE A 170 4.17 -23.71 11.83
CA PHE A 170 3.77 -24.01 10.46
C PHE A 170 3.69 -25.51 10.23
N GLN A 171 3.12 -25.92 9.11
CA GLN A 171 3.05 -27.33 8.73
C GLN A 171 4.26 -27.72 7.89
N PRO A 172 4.69 -28.99 7.94
CA PRO A 172 5.72 -29.51 7.06
C PRO A 172 5.38 -29.19 5.59
N LEU A 173 6.39 -28.76 4.84
CA LEU A 173 6.24 -28.49 3.41
C LEU A 173 5.80 -29.75 2.67
N ASP A 174 4.67 -29.67 1.96
CA ASP A 174 4.18 -30.75 1.10
C ASP A 174 5.28 -31.15 0.10
N PRO A 175 5.64 -32.44 -0.01
CA PRO A 175 6.63 -32.92 -0.97
C PRO A 175 6.37 -32.46 -2.41
N ARG A 176 5.11 -32.22 -2.79
CA ARG A 176 4.71 -31.74 -4.13
C ARG A 176 5.13 -30.30 -4.43
N PHE A 177 5.50 -29.54 -3.40
CA PHE A 177 5.94 -28.16 -3.54
C PHE A 177 7.46 -28.04 -3.55
N ARG A 178 8.21 -29.14 -3.37
CA ARG A 178 9.67 -29.12 -3.39
C ARG A 178 10.20 -29.26 -4.82
N ALA A 179 11.21 -28.47 -5.16
CA ALA A 179 12.01 -28.63 -6.36
C ALA A 179 12.94 -29.86 -6.28
N LYS A 180 13.42 -30.16 -5.07
CA LYS A 180 14.29 -31.32 -4.79
C LYS A 180 13.50 -32.43 -4.10
N PRO A 181 13.67 -33.70 -4.50
CA PRO A 181 13.13 -34.83 -3.73
C PRO A 181 13.57 -34.76 -2.28
N VAL A 182 12.71 -35.19 -1.35
CA VAL A 182 13.07 -35.33 0.06
C VAL A 182 14.26 -36.29 0.13
N GLU A 183 15.42 -35.79 0.56
CA GLU A 183 16.56 -36.67 0.81
C GLU A 183 16.14 -37.69 1.88
N THR A 184 16.49 -38.95 1.65
CA THR A 184 16.06 -40.12 2.44
C THR A 184 16.50 -40.09 3.91
N THR A 185 17.30 -39.09 4.30
CA THR A 185 17.60 -38.78 5.70
C THR A 185 16.57 -37.76 6.18
N PRO A 186 15.56 -38.16 6.97
CA PRO A 186 14.70 -37.18 7.63
C PRO A 186 15.60 -36.26 8.45
N GLU A 187 15.51 -34.97 8.15
CA GLU A 187 16.12 -33.90 8.95
C GLU A 187 15.81 -34.22 10.42
N GLN A 188 16.84 -34.59 11.19
CA GLN A 188 16.70 -35.09 12.56
C GLN A 188 16.37 -33.92 13.47
N LEU A 189 15.14 -33.44 13.36
CA LEU A 189 14.64 -32.34 14.15
C LEU A 189 14.23 -32.86 15.53
N PRO A 190 14.58 -32.15 16.62
CA PRO A 190 14.16 -32.50 17.96
C PRO A 190 12.64 -32.50 18.08
N ILE A 191 12.11 -33.39 18.91
CA ILE A 191 10.68 -33.58 19.13
C ILE A 191 10.27 -32.94 20.44
N ILE A 192 9.37 -31.96 20.38
CA ILE A 192 8.74 -31.35 21.54
C ILE A 192 7.38 -32.03 21.76
N SER A 193 7.15 -32.52 22.98
CA SER A 193 5.90 -33.19 23.37
C SER A 193 5.28 -32.52 24.59
N GLY A 194 4.00 -32.81 24.86
CA GLY A 194 3.28 -32.25 26.01
C GLY A 194 2.72 -30.83 25.82
N VAL A 195 2.72 -30.31 24.59
CA VAL A 195 2.17 -28.98 24.26
C VAL A 195 0.65 -29.06 24.08
N ASP A 196 -0.10 -28.07 24.60
CA ASP A 196 -1.54 -27.97 24.37
C ASP A 196 -1.83 -27.70 22.87
N ALA A 197 -2.64 -28.57 22.26
CA ALA A 197 -3.07 -28.43 20.87
C ALA A 197 -3.77 -27.09 20.56
N ARG A 198 -4.29 -26.38 21.57
CA ARG A 198 -4.91 -25.05 21.39
C ARG A 198 -3.91 -23.94 21.10
N GLU A 199 -2.66 -24.11 21.56
CA GLU A 199 -1.55 -23.20 21.31
C GLU A 199 -0.95 -23.42 19.92
N LEU A 200 -1.09 -24.63 19.38
CA LEU A 200 -0.56 -25.04 18.08
C LEU A 200 -1.45 -24.57 16.92
N ARG A 201 -1.34 -23.28 16.58
CA ARG A 201 -2.04 -22.67 15.44
C ARG A 201 -1.06 -22.32 14.33
N PRO A 202 -1.15 -22.96 13.15
CA PRO A 202 -0.35 -22.58 11.98
C PRO A 202 -0.53 -21.10 11.63
N GLY A 203 0.57 -20.45 11.28
CA GLY A 203 0.57 -19.02 10.93
C GLY A 203 0.66 -18.08 12.13
N ARG A 204 0.79 -18.60 13.37
CA ARG A 204 0.90 -17.80 14.58
C ARG A 204 2.18 -18.13 15.36
N LYS A 205 2.71 -17.11 16.04
CA LYS A 205 3.81 -17.27 16.99
C LYS A 205 3.28 -17.81 18.32
N VAL A 206 4.08 -18.66 18.95
CA VAL A 206 3.83 -19.14 20.30
C VAL A 206 4.09 -18.01 21.30
N GLU A 207 3.17 -17.85 22.25
CA GLU A 207 3.25 -16.84 23.31
C GLU A 207 3.61 -17.47 24.68
N SER A 208 3.57 -18.81 24.79
CA SER A 208 3.86 -19.54 26.02
C SER A 208 5.34 -19.41 26.42
N ARG A 209 5.58 -18.99 27.67
CA ARG A 209 6.94 -18.87 28.23
C ARG A 209 7.69 -20.20 28.25
N GLN A 210 6.98 -21.30 28.46
CA GLN A 210 7.58 -22.64 28.47
C GLN A 210 8.15 -22.97 27.10
N MET A 211 7.37 -22.73 26.04
CA MET A 211 7.81 -22.96 24.67
C MET A 211 8.97 -22.07 24.28
N LEU A 212 8.93 -20.77 24.62
CA LEU A 212 10.06 -19.87 24.35
C LEU A 212 11.35 -20.33 25.06
N GLY A 213 11.24 -20.80 26.31
CA GLY A 213 12.38 -21.38 27.04
C GLY A 213 12.91 -22.66 26.40
N THR A 214 12.03 -23.53 25.92
CA THR A 214 12.42 -24.74 25.18
C THR A 214 13.12 -24.40 23.86
N LEU A 215 12.64 -23.41 23.11
CA LEU A 215 13.28 -22.97 21.86
C LEU A 215 14.66 -22.36 22.12
N GLN A 216 14.80 -21.57 23.19
CA GLN A 216 16.09 -21.04 23.60
C GLN A 216 17.08 -22.17 23.94
N LEU A 217 16.62 -23.20 24.67
CA LEU A 217 17.42 -24.37 24.97
C LEU A 217 17.87 -25.09 23.69
N ILE A 218 16.94 -25.35 22.76
CA ILE A 218 17.26 -26.03 21.48
C ILE A 218 18.32 -25.23 20.70
N ASN A 219 18.15 -23.91 20.62
CA ASN A 219 19.07 -23.03 19.90
C ASN A 219 20.47 -23.00 20.51
N GLU A 220 20.61 -23.20 21.83
CA GLU A 220 21.92 -23.34 22.48
C GLU A 220 22.65 -24.65 22.14
N PHE A 221 21.93 -25.71 21.76
CA PHE A 221 22.52 -27.03 21.44
C PHE A 221 22.71 -27.29 19.94
N GLU A 222 22.26 -26.38 19.07
CA GLU A 222 22.40 -26.49 17.61
C GLU A 222 23.76 -25.95 17.10
N HIS A 223 24.61 -25.42 18.00
CA HIS A 223 25.96 -24.89 17.74
C HIS A 223 27.08 -25.84 18.18
#